data_AF-A0A3A4NLW0-F1
#
_entry.id   AF-A0A3A4NLW0-F1
#
_cell.length_a   1.000
_cell.length_b   1.000
_cell.length_c   1.000
_cell.angle_alpha   90.00
_cell.angle_beta   90.00
_cell.angle_gamma   90.00
#
_symmetry.space_group_name_H-M   'P 1'
#
loop_
_entity.id
_entity.type
_entity.pdbx_description
1 polymer ?
#
loop_
_entity_poly.entity_id
_entity_poly.type
_entity_poly.pdbx_seq_one_letter_code
_entity_poly.pdbx_strand_id
1 'polypeptide(L)' 'MPPINDLFRKGKPSKQDQALLDAAKNGDAEAVKRLVQQGANVNIKDGNGRTPLHLAIKKG' A
#
# COMPACT_ATOMS: atom_id res chain seq x y z
N MET A 1 -2.79 -19.35 -26.34
CA MET A 1 -1.67 -19.10 -25.40
C MET A 1 -1.62 -17.59 -25.16
N PRO A 2 -2.02 -17.08 -23.97
CA PRO A 2 -2.01 -15.64 -23.71
C PRO A 2 -0.56 -15.13 -23.53
N PRO A 3 -0.27 -13.86 -23.84
CA PRO A 3 1.05 -13.28 -23.66
C PRO A 3 1.39 -13.13 -22.17
N ILE A 4 2.66 -13.37 -21.82
CA ILE A 4 3.24 -13.41 -20.47
C ILE A 4 3.19 -12.05 -19.73
N ASN A 5 2.73 -10.97 -20.37
CA ASN A 5 3.03 -9.60 -19.92
C ASN A 5 1.89 -8.80 -19.28
N ASP A 6 0.75 -9.43 -18.96
CA ASP A 6 -0.33 -8.79 -18.16
C ASP A 6 -0.07 -8.84 -16.63
N LEU A 7 1.14 -9.20 -16.21
CA LEU A 7 1.53 -9.34 -14.80
C LEU A 7 1.77 -8.00 -14.07
N PHE A 8 1.68 -6.88 -14.77
CA PHE A 8 1.55 -5.57 -14.12
C PHE A 8 0.12 -5.10 -14.21
N ARG A 9 -0.76 -5.71 -13.42
CA ARG A 9 -1.97 -5.03 -12.93
C ARG A 9 -1.47 -3.78 -12.20
N LYS A 10 -1.24 -2.68 -12.92
CA LYS A 10 -1.25 -1.30 -12.40
C LYS A 10 -2.68 -0.99 -11.98
N GLY A 11 -3.23 -1.83 -11.11
CA GLY A 11 -4.48 -1.57 -10.42
C GLY A 11 -4.16 -0.44 -9.47
N LYS A 12 -4.83 0.70 -9.66
CA LYS A 12 -4.86 1.76 -8.66
C LYS A 12 -5.04 1.11 -7.28
N PRO A 13 -4.31 1.54 -6.24
CA PRO A 13 -4.51 1.03 -4.89
C PRO A 13 -6.01 1.10 -4.57
N SER A 14 -6.57 0.01 -4.04
CA SER A 14 -7.95 0.05 -3.58
C SER A 14 -8.09 1.10 -2.47
N LYS A 15 -9.31 1.55 -2.16
CA LYS A 15 -9.51 2.54 -1.08
C LYS A 15 -8.84 2.12 0.24
N GLN A 16 -8.80 0.81 0.55
CA GLN A 16 -8.12 0.29 1.74
C GLN A 16 -6.59 0.34 1.62
N ASP A 17 -6.05 0.01 0.46
CA ASP A 17 -4.61 0.11 0.19
C ASP A 17 -4.14 1.58 0.29
N GLN A 18 -4.91 2.50 -0.27
CA GLN A 18 -4.60 3.93 -0.20
C GLN A 18 -4.70 4.46 1.24
N ALA A 19 -5.70 4.02 2.00
CA ALA A 19 -5.80 4.32 3.42
C ALA A 19 -4.59 3.79 4.22
N LEU A 20 -4.01 2.66 3.82
CA LEU A 20 -2.80 2.11 4.45
C LEU A 20 -1.58 2.99 4.20
N LEU A 21 -1.43 3.55 2.99
CA LEU A 21 -0.37 4.52 2.68
C LEU A 21 -0.52 5.79 3.51
N ASP A 22 -1.73 6.33 3.61
CA ASP A 22 -1.99 7.54 4.38
C ASP A 22 -1.77 7.31 5.89
N ALA A 23 -2.21 6.17 6.43
CA ALA A 23 -1.95 5.79 7.82
C ALA A 23 -0.44 5.68 8.09
N ALA A 24 0.32 5.00 7.22
CA ALA A 24 1.76 4.88 7.35
C ALA A 24 2.48 6.23 7.21
N LYS A 25 2.04 7.08 6.28
CA LYS A 25 2.54 8.45 6.10
C LYS A 25 2.22 9.35 7.29
N ASN A 26 1.14 9.07 8.01
CA ASN A 26 0.79 9.78 9.23
C ASN A 26 1.52 9.24 10.47
N GLY A 27 2.09 8.03 10.40
CA GLY A 27 2.67 7.35 11.56
C GLY A 27 1.60 6.69 12.45
N ASP A 28 0.39 6.51 11.92
CA ASP A 28 -0.74 5.95 12.65
C ASP A 28 -0.68 4.42 12.65
N ALA A 29 0.07 3.86 13.59
CA ALA A 29 0.28 2.44 13.72
C ALA A 29 -1.01 1.65 14.02
N GLU A 30 -1.97 2.26 14.73
CA GLU A 30 -3.27 1.67 15.03
C GLU A 30 -4.11 1.51 13.75
N ALA A 31 -4.19 2.57 12.93
CA ALA A 31 -4.86 2.50 11.64
C ALA A 31 -4.20 1.49 10.70
N VAL A 32 -2.86 1.44 10.65
CA VAL A 32 -2.13 0.43 9.89
C VAL A 32 -2.50 -0.97 10.35
N LYS A 33 -2.47 -1.27 11.66
CA LYS A 33 -2.87 -2.58 12.20
C LYS A 33 -4.29 -2.98 11.78
N ARG A 34 -5.26 -2.08 11.92
CA ARG A 34 -6.66 -2.36 11.55
C ARG A 34 -6.81 -2.66 10.07
N LEU A 35 -6.13 -1.92 9.20
CA LEU A 35 -6.18 -2.13 7.76
C LEU A 35 -5.51 -3.44 7.34
N VAL A 36 -4.37 -3.78 7.96
CA VAL A 36 -3.72 -5.08 7.74
C VAL A 36 -4.61 -6.23 8.18
N GLN A 37 -5.28 -6.11 9.33
CA GLN A 37 -6.26 -7.10 9.79
C GLN A 37 -7.47 -7.24 8.84
N GLN A 38 -7.85 -6.16 8.14
CA GLN A 38 -8.90 -6.18 7.12
C GLN A 38 -8.44 -6.78 5.79
N GLY A 39 -7.18 -7.22 5.67
CA GLY A 39 -6.63 -7.78 4.43
C GLY A 39 -6.09 -6.73 3.46
N ALA A 40 -5.81 -5.51 3.92
CA ALA A 40 -5.14 -4.50 3.09
C ALA A 40 -3.75 -5.01 2.67
N ASN A 41 -3.37 -4.73 1.43
CA ASN A 41 -2.13 -5.25 0.90
C ASN A 41 -0.96 -4.36 1.34
N VAL A 42 -0.12 -4.88 2.24
CA VAL A 42 1.05 -4.16 2.77
C VAL A 42 2.15 -3.88 1.74
N ASN A 43 2.11 -4.56 0.61
CA ASN A 43 3.09 -4.42 -0.47
C ASN A 43 2.66 -3.44 -1.57
N ILE A 44 1.55 -2.74 -1.37
CA ILE A 44 1.08 -1.75 -2.34
C ILE A 44 2.05 -0.60 -2.47
N LYS A 45 2.12 -0.06 -3.68
CA LYS A 45 2.99 1.06 -4.03
C LYS A 45 2.11 2.26 -4.35
N ASP A 46 2.44 3.40 -3.76
CA ASP A 46 1.89 4.69 -4.15
C ASP A 46 2.27 5.04 -5.60
N GLY A 47 1.71 6.11 -6.16
CA GLY A 47 2.10 6.67 -7.46
C GLY A 47 3.59 6.99 -7.60
N ASN A 48 4.30 7.14 -6.47
CA ASN A 48 5.75 7.32 -6.40
C ASN A 48 6.55 6.00 -6.29
N GLY A 49 5.90 4.83 -6.40
CA GLY A 49 6.55 3.53 -6.21
C GLY A 49 6.88 3.19 -4.74
N ARG A 50 6.43 4.00 -3.78
CA ARG A 50 6.72 3.85 -2.34
C ARG A 50 5.72 2.92 -1.67
N THR A 51 6.20 1.98 -0.88
CA THR A 51 5.36 1.12 -0.02
C THR A 51 5.01 1.84 1.30
N PRO A 52 3.99 1.37 2.03
CA PRO A 52 3.68 1.87 3.38
C PRO A 52 4.92 1.95 4.28
N LEU A 53 5.79 0.93 4.21
CA LEU A 53 7.03 0.89 4.99
C LEU A 53 7.99 2.05 4.62
N HIS A 54 8.12 2.39 3.34
CA HIS A 54 8.92 3.55 2.92
C HIS A 54 8.37 4.87 3.48
N LEU A 55 7.03 4.99 3.57
CA LEU A 55 6.39 6.19 4.11
C LEU A 55 6.51 6.27 5.63
N ALA A 56 6.44 5.14 6.33
CA ALA A 56 6.61 5.07 7.78
C ALA A 56 8.05 5.44 8.20
N ILE A 57 9.06 4.96 7.46
CA ILE A 57 10.47 5.26 7.75
C ILE A 57 10.80 6.74 7.53
N LYS A 58 10.16 7.40 6.55
CA LYS A 58 10.40 8.83 6.27
C LYS A 58 10.00 9.76 7.43
N LYS A 59 9.16 9.29 8.34
CA LYS A 59 8.64 10.07 9.47
C LYS A 59 9.29 9.73 10.81
N GLY A 60 10.28 8.84 10.81
CA GLY A 60 11.12 8.52 11.97
C GLY A 60 12.31 9.45 12.09
#